data_AF-A0A6L9S8G9-F1
#
_entry.id   AF-A0A6L9S8G9-F1
#
_cell.length_a   1.000
_cell.length_b   1.000
_cell.length_c   1.000
_cell.angle_alpha   90.00
_cell.angle_beta   90.00
_cell.angle_gamma   90.00
#
_symmetry.space_group_name_H-M   'P 1'
#
loop_
_entity.id
_entity.type
_entity.pdbx_description
1 polymer ?
#
loop_
_entity_poly.entity_id
_entity_poly.type
_entity_poly.pdbx_seq_one_letter_code
_entity_poly.pdbx_strand_id
1 'polypeptide(L)'
;MTETSGQTATPDRPRQPRRRGPIARLSLWVRQVVAELRKVVYPTRRQLVTYTAVVLVFVAIMITIVSLLDLGFGWLMLEIFG
;
A
#
# COMPACT_ATOMS: atom_id res chain seq x y z
N MET A 1 22.06 -32.97 -64.35
CA MET A 1 22.22 -31.58 -63.85
C MET A 1 20.80 -31.03 -63.73
N THR A 2 20.22 -30.71 -62.59
CA THR A 2 20.69 -30.44 -61.23
C THR A 2 19.45 -30.44 -60.31
N GLU A 3 19.50 -31.29 -59.28
CA GLU A 3 19.06 -31.10 -57.89
C GLU A 3 17.78 -30.31 -57.57
N THR A 4 16.76 -31.06 -57.14
CA THR A 4 15.71 -30.66 -56.20
C THR A 4 16.34 -29.99 -54.97
N SER A 5 16.13 -28.69 -54.82
CA SER A 5 16.44 -27.97 -53.57
C SER A 5 15.54 -28.47 -52.45
N GLY A 6 16.15 -29.23 -51.53
CA GLY A 6 15.55 -29.68 -50.28
C GLY A 6 15.17 -28.50 -49.40
N GLN A 7 13.90 -28.16 -49.41
CA GLN A 7 13.27 -27.25 -48.46
C GLN A 7 13.30 -27.93 -47.08
N THR A 8 14.30 -27.57 -46.27
CA THR A 8 14.41 -28.06 -44.90
C THR A 8 13.39 -27.31 -44.04
N ALA A 9 12.14 -27.77 -44.08
CA ALA A 9 11.13 -27.35 -43.12
C ALA A 9 11.57 -27.84 -41.73
N THR A 10 12.02 -26.92 -40.89
CA THR A 10 12.18 -27.17 -39.45
C THR A 10 10.80 -27.53 -38.91
N PRO A 11 10.60 -28.70 -38.28
CA PRO A 11 9.30 -29.05 -37.74
C PRO A 11 8.97 -28.08 -36.58
N ASP A 12 7.88 -27.34 -36.74
CA ASP A 12 7.30 -26.50 -35.69
C ASP A 12 6.85 -27.42 -34.54
N ARG A 13 7.71 -27.57 -33.53
CA ARG A 13 7.40 -28.39 -32.35
C ARG A 13 6.24 -27.71 -31.62
N PRO A 14 5.08 -28.36 -31.46
CA PRO A 14 4.02 -27.81 -30.63
C PRO A 14 4.57 -27.67 -29.21
N ARG A 15 4.71 -26.42 -28.74
CA ARG A 15 5.10 -26.14 -27.35
C ARG A 15 4.05 -26.76 -26.45
N GLN A 16 4.40 -27.92 -25.91
CA GLN A 16 3.57 -28.68 -24.98
C GLN A 16 3.07 -27.74 -23.88
N PRO A 17 1.76 -27.68 -23.61
CA PRO A 17 1.21 -26.80 -22.58
C PRO A 17 1.80 -27.24 -21.25
N ARG A 18 2.82 -26.52 -20.78
CA ARG A 18 3.41 -26.72 -19.46
C ARG A 18 2.27 -26.66 -18.46
N ARG A 19 1.91 -27.80 -17.88
CA ARG A 19 0.93 -27.88 -16.80
C ARG A 19 1.37 -26.87 -15.74
N ARG A 20 0.61 -25.78 -15.60
CA ARG A 20 0.89 -24.72 -14.63
C ARG A 20 0.84 -25.35 -13.24
N GLY A 21 2.02 -25.64 -12.68
CA GLY A 21 2.17 -26.21 -11.33
C GLY A 21 1.60 -25.27 -10.25
N PRO A 22 1.52 -25.72 -8.99
CA PRO A 22 0.96 -24.92 -7.89
C PRO A 22 1.61 -23.52 -7.76
N ILE A 23 2.90 -23.41 -8.05
CA ILE A 23 3.67 -22.15 -8.06
C ILE A 23 3.14 -21.17 -9.13
N ALA A 24 2.73 -21.68 -10.30
CA ALA A 24 2.17 -20.86 -11.37
C ALA A 24 0.74 -20.38 -11.08
N ARG A 25 0.03 -21.01 -10.14
CA ARG A 25 -1.27 -20.54 -9.66
C ARG A 25 -1.09 -19.42 -8.64
N LEU A 26 -0.12 -19.57 -7.73
CA LEU A 26 0.23 -18.55 -6.75
C LEU A 26 0.71 -17.25 -7.41
N SER A 27 1.52 -17.34 -8.47
CA SER A 27 1.98 -16.15 -9.21
C SER A 27 0.83 -15.41 -9.92
N LEU A 28 -0.18 -16.13 -10.42
CA LEU A 28 -1.38 -15.52 -10.99
C LEU A 28 -2.23 -14.83 -9.92
N TRP A 29 -2.37 -15.45 -8.74
CA TRP A 29 -3.10 -14.85 -7.61
C TRP A 29 -2.43 -13.57 -7.11
N VAL A 30 -1.12 -13.57 -6.87
CA VAL A 30 -0.37 -12.35 -6.47
C VAL A 30 -0.55 -11.24 -7.52
N ARG A 31 -0.47 -11.60 -8.80
CA ARG A 31 -0.64 -10.65 -9.90
C ARG A 31 -2.05 -10.08 -9.96
N GLN A 32 -3.07 -10.85 -9.59
CA GLN A 32 -4.45 -10.38 -9.44
C GLN A 32 -4.59 -9.44 -8.22
N VAL A 33 -4.03 -9.79 -7.06
CA VAL A 33 -4.05 -8.94 -5.86
C VAL A 33 -3.41 -7.58 -6.13
N VAL A 34 -2.24 -7.55 -6.78
CA VAL A 34 -1.57 -6.28 -7.15
C VAL A 34 -2.41 -5.47 -8.15
N ALA A 35 -3.08 -6.14 -9.10
CA ALA A 35 -3.97 -5.47 -10.05
C ALA A 35 -5.19 -4.84 -9.35
N GLU A 36 -5.73 -5.49 -8.31
CA GLU A 36 -6.85 -4.98 -7.53
C GLU A 36 -6.41 -3.87 -6.57
N LEU A 37 -5.24 -4.02 -5.92
CA LEU A 37 -4.66 -2.98 -5.07
C LEU A 37 -4.36 -1.69 -5.84
N ARG A 38 -4.02 -1.79 -7.13
CA ARG A 38 -3.89 -0.61 -8.01
C ARG A 38 -5.19 0.12 -8.28
N LYS A 39 -6.35 -0.52 -8.08
CA LYS A 39 -7.67 0.12 -8.17
C LYS A 39 -8.04 0.88 -6.90
N VAL A 40 -7.30 0.67 -5.80
CA VAL A 40 -7.44 1.50 -4.63
C VAL A 40 -6.91 2.87 -5.00
N VAL A 41 -7.82 3.82 -5.14
CA VAL A 41 -7.51 5.21 -5.46
C VAL A 41 -6.55 5.72 -4.38
N TYR A 42 -5.28 5.88 -4.74
CA TYR A 42 -4.31 6.44 -3.82
C TYR A 42 -4.67 7.91 -3.61
N PRO A 43 -4.92 8.33 -2.36
CA PRO A 43 -5.34 9.68 -2.08
C PRO A 43 -4.27 10.68 -2.55
N THR A 44 -4.73 11.82 -3.08
CA THR A 44 -3.79 12.87 -3.51
C THR A 44 -3.02 13.40 -2.30
N ARG A 45 -1.78 13.87 -2.50
CA ARG A 45 -0.95 14.39 -1.39
C ARG A 45 -1.65 15.49 -0.59
N ARG A 46 -2.52 16.27 -1.23
CA ARG A 46 -3.34 17.30 -0.58
C ARG A 46 -4.35 16.73 0.42
N GLN A 47 -4.97 15.60 0.12
CA GLN A 47 -5.89 14.92 1.06
C GLN A 47 -5.13 14.43 2.28
N LEU A 48 -3.98 13.79 2.09
CA LEU A 48 -3.13 13.32 3.18
C LEU A 48 -2.74 14.47 4.12
N VAL A 49 -2.22 15.57 3.56
CA VAL A 49 -1.84 16.75 4.37
C VAL A 49 -3.03 17.34 5.10
N THR A 50 -4.21 17.41 4.46
CA THR A 50 -5.42 17.94 5.11
C THR A 50 -5.84 17.06 6.29
N TYR A 51 -5.87 15.74 6.11
CA TYR A 51 -6.26 14.82 7.18
C TYR A 51 -5.25 14.84 8.33
N THR A 52 -3.95 14.86 8.04
CA THR A 52 -2.92 14.99 9.08
C THR A 52 -2.99 16.35 9.78
N ALA A 53 -3.23 17.44 9.05
CA ALA A 53 -3.35 18.78 9.62
C ALA A 53 -4.53 18.89 10.60
N VAL A 54 -5.69 18.32 10.25
CA VAL A 54 -6.86 18.28 11.14
C VAL A 54 -6.51 17.57 12.46
N VAL A 55 -5.84 16.43 12.39
CA VAL A 55 -5.41 15.69 13.59
C VAL A 55 -4.41 16.51 14.43
N LEU A 56 -3.44 17.17 13.78
CA LEU A 56 -2.47 18.02 14.49
C LEU A 56 -3.14 19.18 15.23
N VAL A 57 -4.09 19.86 14.59
CA VAL A 57 -4.86 20.95 15.23
C VAL A 57 -5.67 20.42 16.41
N PHE A 58 -6.34 19.27 16.24
CA PHE A 58 -7.10 18.64 17.32
C PHE A 58 -6.23 18.28 18.53
N VAL A 59 -5.07 17.66 18.29
CA VAL A 59 -4.11 17.32 19.34
C VAL A 59 -3.58 18.58 20.03
N ALA A 60 -3.28 19.64 19.29
CA ALA A 60 -2.83 20.90 19.87
C ALA A 60 -3.87 21.53 20.83
N ILE A 61 -5.17 21.46 20.47
CA ILE A 61 -6.26 21.91 21.34
C ILE A 61 -6.32 21.07 22.63
N MET A 62 -6.23 19.74 22.51
CA MET A 62 -6.24 18.86 23.68
C MET A 62 -5.04 19.11 24.59
N ILE A 63 -3.84 19.27 24.04
CA ILE A 63 -2.65 19.65 24.81
C ILE A 63 -2.89 20.98 25.54
N THR A 64 -3.48 21.96 24.87
CA THR A 64 -3.76 23.28 25.48
C THR A 64 -4.71 23.15 26.66
N ILE A 65 -5.83 22.42 26.49
CA ILE A 65 -6.83 22.24 27.56
C ILE A 65 -6.23 21.45 28.73
N VAL A 66 -5.56 20.33 28.46
CA VAL A 66 -4.93 19.51 29.49
C VAL A 66 -3.86 20.32 30.22
N SER A 67 -3.00 21.04 29.51
CA SER A 67 -2.00 21.89 30.14
C SER A 67 -2.63 22.95 31.05
N LEU A 68 -3.68 23.65 30.59
CA LEU A 68 -4.37 24.63 31.42
C LEU A 68 -4.93 24.01 32.70
N LEU A 69 -5.56 22.85 32.57
CA LEU A 69 -6.11 22.11 33.71
C LEU A 69 -4.99 21.66 34.65
N ASP A 70 -3.91 21.07 34.13
CA ASP A 70 -2.76 20.61 34.92
C ASP A 70 -2.11 21.77 35.68
N LEU A 71 -1.96 22.94 35.05
CA LEU A 71 -1.51 24.15 35.73
C LEU A 71 -2.50 24.53 36.84
N GLY A 72 -3.79 24.65 36.53
CA GLY A 72 -4.82 25.03 37.50
C GLY A 72 -4.90 24.09 38.70
N PHE A 73 -4.80 22.79 38.47
CA PHE A 73 -4.74 21.79 39.54
C PHE A 73 -3.43 21.86 40.33
N GLY A 74 -2.31 22.16 39.70
CA GLY A 74 -1.04 22.41 40.38
C GLY A 74 -1.12 23.58 41.36
N TRP A 75 -1.67 24.72 40.92
CA TRP A 75 -1.91 25.87 41.81
C TRP A 75 -2.87 25.52 42.95
N LEU A 76 -3.96 24.81 42.66
CA LEU A 76 -4.94 24.40 43.68
C LEU A 76 -4.34 23.42 44.71
N MET A 77 -3.53 22.46 44.27
CA MET A 77 -2.87 21.52 45.18
C MET A 77 -1.88 22.23 46.10
N LEU A 78 -1.13 23.21 45.60
CA LEU A 78 -0.20 23.98 46.43
C LEU A 78 -0.93 24.79 47.50
N GLU A 79 -2.11 25.34 47.20
CA GLU A 79 -2.92 26.07 48.19
C GLU A 79 -3.56 25.14 49.24
N ILE A 80 -3.96 23.93 48.84
CA ILE A 80 -4.65 22.98 49.74
C ILE A 80 -3.68 22.17 50.61
N PHE A 81 -2.52 21.79 50.06
CA PHE A 81 -1.54 20.90 50.72
C PHE A 81 -0.23 21.60 51.09
N GLY A 82 -0.06 22.88 50.75
CA GLY A 82 1.09 23.71 51.14
C GLY A 82 0.94 24.33 52.52
#